data_AF-A0A4Q2JIB1-F1
#
_entry.id   AF-A0A4Q2JIB1-F1
#
_cell.length_a   1.000
_cell.length_b   1.000
_cell.length_c   1.000
_cell.angle_alpha   90.00
_cell.angle_beta   90.00
_cell.angle_gamma   90.00
#
_symmetry.space_group_name_H-M   'P 1'
#
loop_
_entity.id
_entity.type
_entity.pdbx_description
1 polymer ?
#
loop_
_entity_poly.entity_id
_entity_poly.type
_entity_poly.pdbx_seq_one_letter_code
_entity_poly.pdbx_strand_id
1 'polypeptide(L)'
;MTDLLGASGDRIALSFGGRSAGSDELARAVAGAELPAGEGPVGCRADVDPVTVITTVLACLDRGRAVLVGGSQSDADRLADDLPAGTALALTTSGSTSADGSPRVVARTLESWLASAGPL
;
A
#
# COMPACT_ATOMS: atom_id res chain seq x y z
N MET A 1 -16.39 -2.05 -5.63
CA MET A 1 -15.24 -2.94 -5.37
C MET A 1 -14.45 -3.03 -6.66
N THR A 2 -13.23 -2.49 -6.68
CA THR A 2 -12.37 -2.52 -7.86
C THR A 2 -11.70 -3.88 -7.93
N ASP A 3 -11.81 -4.59 -9.05
CA ASP A 3 -11.05 -5.82 -9.27
C ASP A 3 -9.57 -5.47 -9.50
N LEU A 4 -8.81 -5.38 -8.40
CA LEU A 4 -7.39 -5.04 -8.40
C LEU A 4 -6.49 -6.21 -8.82
N LEU A 5 -7.02 -7.44 -8.81
CA LEU A 5 -6.24 -8.65 -9.05
C LEU A 5 -6.45 -9.20 -10.48
N GLY A 6 -7.54 -8.83 -11.14
CA GLY A 6 -7.82 -9.20 -12.53
C GLY A 6 -8.06 -10.69 -12.73
N ALA A 7 -8.24 -11.10 -14.00
CA ALA A 7 -8.67 -12.43 -14.38
C ALA A 7 -7.82 -13.57 -13.79
N SER A 8 -8.52 -14.54 -13.18
CA SER A 8 -8.00 -15.77 -12.57
C SER A 8 -7.16 -16.63 -13.51
N GLY A 9 -6.13 -17.29 -12.96
CA GLY A 9 -5.31 -18.28 -13.67
C GLY A 9 -3.85 -18.34 -13.20
N ASP A 10 -3.08 -19.24 -13.81
CA ASP A 10 -1.68 -19.58 -13.47
C ASP A 10 -0.65 -18.50 -13.87
N ARG A 11 -1.11 -17.26 -14.12
CA ARG A 11 -0.20 -16.15 -14.45
C ARG A 11 0.49 -15.67 -13.17
N ILE A 12 1.80 -15.47 -13.27
CA ILE A 12 2.60 -14.86 -12.22
C ILE A 12 2.14 -13.41 -12.03
N ALA A 13 1.61 -13.10 -10.85
CA ALA A 13 1.16 -11.77 -10.47
C ALA A 13 2.28 -10.98 -9.78
N LEU A 14 3.16 -11.66 -9.04
CA LEU A 14 4.31 -11.06 -8.36
C LEU A 14 5.56 -11.91 -8.56
N SER A 15 6.69 -11.25 -8.80
CA SER A 15 8.01 -11.88 -8.81
C SER A 15 9.03 -10.94 -8.17
N PHE A 16 9.61 -11.36 -7.04
CA PHE A 16 10.62 -10.58 -6.33
C PHE A 16 11.64 -11.48 -5.64
N GLY A 17 12.94 -11.20 -5.86
CA GLY A 17 14.03 -11.91 -5.17
C GLY A 17 14.02 -13.43 -5.36
N GLY A 18 13.62 -13.91 -6.55
CA GLY A 18 13.55 -15.34 -6.87
C GLY A 18 12.30 -16.06 -6.36
N ARG A 19 11.36 -15.34 -5.72
CA ARG A 19 10.03 -15.86 -5.36
C ARG A 19 8.99 -15.31 -6.31
N SER A 20 8.02 -16.14 -6.66
CA SER A 20 6.90 -15.76 -7.51
C SER A 20 5.60 -16.23 -6.87
N ALA A 21 4.55 -15.43 -7.00
CA ALA A 21 3.19 -15.79 -6.61
C ALA A 21 2.25 -15.67 -7.83
N GLY A 22 1.43 -16.70 -8.04
CA GLY A 22 0.35 -16.65 -9.03
C GLY A 22 -0.80 -15.76 -8.57
N SER A 23 -1.68 -15.34 -9.49
CA SER A 23 -2.83 -14.48 -9.16
C SER A 23 -3.73 -15.06 -8.05
N ASP A 24 -4.04 -16.36 -8.09
CA ASP A 24 -4.91 -17.01 -7.09
C ASP A 24 -4.23 -17.19 -5.73
N GLU A 25 -2.90 -17.34 -5.72
CA GLU A 25 -2.11 -17.37 -4.48
C GLU A 25 -2.09 -16.00 -3.83
N LEU A 26 -1.84 -14.95 -4.62
CA LEU A 26 -1.88 -13.57 -4.14
C LEU A 26 -3.28 -13.19 -3.65
N ALA A 27 -4.33 -13.57 -4.38
CA ALA A 27 -5.71 -13.30 -3.96
C ALA A 27 -6.04 -13.92 -2.60
N ARG A 28 -5.63 -15.18 -2.36
CA ARG A 28 -5.80 -15.84 -1.06
C ARG A 28 -4.97 -15.17 0.04
N ALA A 29 -3.74 -14.77 -0.26
CA ALA A 29 -2.89 -14.05 0.68
C ALA A 29 -3.52 -12.69 1.08
N VAL A 30 -4.07 -11.94 0.12
CA VAL A 30 -4.75 -10.65 0.35
C VAL A 30 -6.02 -10.82 1.19
N ALA A 31 -6.82 -11.85 0.88
CA ALA A 31 -8.03 -12.16 1.63
C ALA A 31 -7.71 -12.57 3.09
N GLY A 32 -6.65 -13.36 3.28
CA GLY A 32 -6.20 -13.85 4.58
C GLY A 32 -5.28 -12.90 5.36
N ALA A 33 -4.91 -11.74 4.81
CA ALA A 33 -3.98 -10.82 5.45
C ALA A 33 -4.54 -10.29 6.77
N GLU A 34 -3.77 -10.46 7.85
CA GLU A 34 -4.05 -9.86 9.14
C GLU A 34 -3.58 -8.40 9.15
N LEU A 35 -4.51 -7.48 9.35
CA LEU A 35 -4.20 -6.05 9.48
C LEU A 35 -4.20 -5.64 10.97
N PRO A 36 -3.46 -4.59 11.34
CA PRO A 36 -3.56 -3.99 12.67
C PRO A 36 -5.02 -3.64 13.00
N ALA A 37 -5.41 -3.83 14.26
CA ALA A 37 -6.77 -3.56 14.71
C ALA A 37 -7.20 -2.09 14.48
N GLY A 38 -8.50 -1.88 14.30
CA GLY A 38 -9.10 -0.57 14.06
C GLY A 38 -9.21 -0.19 12.58
N GLU A 39 -9.70 1.02 12.33
CA GLU A 39 -10.03 1.53 10.99
C GLU A 39 -9.00 2.53 10.44
N GLY A 40 -7.98 2.86 11.24
CA GLY A 40 -6.94 3.83 10.89
C GLY A 40 -6.00 3.35 9.77
N PRO A 41 -5.09 4.23 9.31
CA PRO A 41 -4.11 3.87 8.29
C PRO A 41 -3.16 2.76 8.75
N VAL A 42 -2.62 2.00 7.79
CA VAL A 42 -1.66 0.92 8.05
C VAL A 42 -0.27 1.32 7.57
N GLY A 43 0.73 1.17 8.43
CA GLY A 43 2.13 1.43 8.10
C GLY A 43 2.81 0.21 7.46
N CYS A 44 3.36 0.40 6.26
CA CYS A 44 4.12 -0.60 5.52
C CYS A 44 5.60 -0.19 5.48
N ARG A 45 6.42 -0.79 6.33
CA ARG A 45 7.86 -0.50 6.36
C ARG A 45 8.56 -1.03 5.10
N ALA A 46 9.56 -0.30 4.62
CA ALA A 46 10.32 -0.67 3.42
C ALA A 46 11.34 -1.81 3.64
N ASP A 47 11.69 -2.12 4.88
CA ASP A 47 12.64 -3.19 5.24
C ASP A 47 11.98 -4.57 5.41
N VAL A 48 10.65 -4.64 5.23
CA VAL A 48 9.88 -5.88 5.27
C VAL A 48 9.93 -6.57 3.91
N ASP A 49 9.74 -7.88 3.95
CA ASP A 49 9.52 -8.73 2.79
C ASP A 49 8.59 -8.08 1.74
N PRO A 50 9.02 -7.90 0.48
CA PRO A 50 8.24 -7.18 -0.53
C PRO A 50 6.91 -7.83 -0.90
N VAL A 51 6.82 -9.16 -0.86
CA VAL A 51 5.56 -9.87 -1.09
C VAL A 51 4.57 -9.57 0.04
N THR A 52 5.06 -9.53 1.29
CA THR A 52 4.28 -9.13 2.46
C THR A 52 3.82 -7.68 2.35
N VAL A 53 4.71 -6.75 1.98
CA VAL A 53 4.36 -5.33 1.78
C VAL A 53 3.25 -5.19 0.74
N ILE A 54 3.39 -5.84 -0.42
CA ILE A 54 2.39 -5.75 -1.50
C ILE A 54 1.07 -6.39 -1.07
N THR A 55 1.11 -7.54 -0.39
CA THR A 55 -0.10 -8.20 0.12
C THR A 55 -0.84 -7.30 1.11
N THR A 56 -0.13 -6.66 2.05
CA THR A 56 -0.73 -5.71 3.01
C THR A 56 -1.31 -4.49 2.31
N VAL A 57 -0.61 -3.92 1.32
CA VAL A 57 -1.10 -2.78 0.54
C VAL A 57 -2.43 -3.15 -0.14
N LEU A 58 -2.46 -4.26 -0.87
CA LEU A 58 -3.66 -4.72 -1.56
C LEU A 58 -4.81 -5.04 -0.58
N ALA A 59 -4.49 -5.67 0.54
CA ALA A 59 -5.44 -5.98 1.61
C ALA A 59 -6.09 -4.73 2.23
N CYS A 60 -5.31 -3.66 2.40
CA CYS A 60 -5.82 -2.39 2.90
C CYS A 60 -6.72 -1.70 1.87
N LEU A 61 -6.31 -1.66 0.60
CA LEU A 61 -7.11 -1.08 -0.49
C LEU A 61 -8.46 -1.79 -0.65
N ASP A 62 -8.45 -3.13 -0.59
CA ASP A 62 -9.67 -3.95 -0.65
C ASP A 62 -10.63 -3.64 0.52
N ARG A 63 -10.06 -3.39 1.72
CA ARG A 63 -10.81 -3.02 2.93
C ARG A 63 -11.06 -1.52 3.08
N GLY A 64 -10.70 -0.70 2.10
CA GLY A 64 -10.89 0.76 2.14
C GLY A 64 -10.03 1.50 3.19
N ARG A 65 -8.92 0.90 3.65
CA ARG A 65 -8.00 1.49 4.61
C ARG A 65 -6.82 2.15 3.91
N ALA A 66 -6.43 3.34 4.37
CA ALA A 66 -5.27 4.04 3.87
C ALA A 66 -3.96 3.31 4.22
N VAL A 67 -2.96 3.41 3.36
CA VAL A 67 -1.64 2.80 3.58
C VAL A 67 -0.54 3.84 3.57
N LEU A 68 0.35 3.83 4.56
CA LEU A 68 1.59 4.58 4.57
C LEU A 68 2.74 3.68 4.09
N VAL A 69 3.26 3.92 2.89
CA VAL A 69 4.40 3.16 2.36
C VAL A 69 5.72 3.81 2.80
N GLY A 70 6.62 2.99 3.34
CA GLY A 70 7.93 3.40 3.86
C GLY A 70 7.93 3.78 5.34
N GLY A 71 6.77 3.81 6.01
CA GLY A 71 6.62 4.16 7.42
C GLY A 71 6.26 2.98 8.32
N SER A 72 6.50 3.12 9.63
CA SER A 72 6.01 2.20 10.65
C SER A 72 4.52 2.41 10.94
N GLN A 73 3.90 1.46 11.65
CA GLN A 73 2.53 1.66 12.14
C GLN A 73 2.42 2.90 13.03
N SER A 74 3.42 3.16 13.88
CA SER A 74 3.42 4.36 14.73
C SER A 74 3.48 5.67 13.94
N ASP A 75 4.07 5.66 12.73
CA ASP A 75 4.07 6.81 11.84
C ASP A 75 2.69 6.99 11.19
N ALA A 76 2.05 5.88 10.81
CA ALA A 76 0.69 5.89 10.28
C ALA A 76 -0.32 6.40 11.31
N ASP A 77 -0.24 5.92 12.56
CA ASP A 77 -1.13 6.34 13.64
C ASP A 77 -1.02 7.85 13.92
N ARG A 78 0.19 8.42 13.87
CA ARG A 78 0.40 9.86 14.04
C ARG A 78 -0.22 10.70 12.91
N LEU A 79 -0.36 10.13 11.72
CA LEU A 79 -0.93 10.81 10.56
C LEU A 79 -2.44 10.61 10.43
N ALA A 80 -3.06 9.75 11.26
CA ALA A 80 -4.44 9.32 11.08
C ALA A 80 -5.43 10.50 10.98
N ASP A 81 -5.25 11.52 11.82
CA ASP A 81 -6.11 12.71 11.86
C ASP A 81 -5.73 13.77 10.81
N ASP A 82 -4.51 13.71 10.26
CA ASP A 82 -4.00 14.66 9.27
C ASP A 82 -4.23 14.22 7.82
N LEU A 83 -4.52 12.93 7.59
CA LEU A 83 -4.77 12.41 6.25
C LEU A 83 -6.11 12.91 5.71
N PRO A 84 -6.14 13.50 4.50
CA PRO A 84 -7.38 13.88 3.87
C PRO A 84 -8.32 12.68 3.71
N ALA A 85 -9.61 12.90 3.90
CA ALA A 85 -10.63 11.88 3.66
C ALA A 85 -10.53 11.30 2.24
N GLY A 86 -10.64 9.99 2.11
CA GLY A 86 -10.50 9.29 0.83
C GLY A 86 -9.05 9.01 0.40
N THR A 87 -8.07 9.32 1.24
CA THR A 87 -6.69 8.87 1.02
C THR A 87 -6.66 7.33 0.98
N ALA A 88 -6.11 6.78 -0.10
CA ALA A 88 -5.86 5.34 -0.25
C ALA A 88 -4.37 5.03 -0.03
N LEU A 89 -3.49 5.93 -0.47
CA LEU A 89 -2.05 5.77 -0.42
C LEU A 89 -1.39 7.06 0.11
N ALA A 90 -0.54 6.91 1.11
CA ALA A 90 0.33 7.94 1.66
C ALA A 90 1.79 7.53 1.45
N LEU A 91 2.60 8.46 0.96
CA LEU A 91 4.02 8.26 0.63
C LEU A 91 4.85 9.33 1.31
N THR A 92 5.98 8.96 1.92
CA THR A 92 6.93 9.92 2.45
C THR A 92 7.95 10.33 1.39
N THR A 93 8.19 11.63 1.24
CA THR A 93 9.34 12.12 0.46
C THR A 93 10.65 11.89 1.23
N SER A 94 11.79 11.92 0.55
CA SER A 94 13.11 11.77 1.20
C SER A 94 13.54 12.95 2.06
N GLY A 95 12.80 14.07 2.03
CA GLY A 95 13.08 15.27 2.84
C GLY A 95 14.33 16.06 2.45
N SER A 96 15.05 15.68 1.39
CA SER A 96 16.34 16.30 1.03
C SER A 96 16.26 17.79 0.66
N THR A 97 15.06 18.29 0.38
CA THR A 97 14.80 19.69 0.00
C THR A 97 14.18 20.52 1.12
N SER A 98 13.87 19.92 2.28
CA SER A 98 13.39 20.63 3.46
C SER A 98 14.58 21.26 4.20
N ALA A 99 14.42 22.49 4.71
CA ALA A 99 15.49 23.16 5.46
C ALA A 99 15.92 22.40 6.73
N ASP A 100 15.02 21.60 7.29
CA ASP A 100 15.22 20.73 8.45
C ASP A 100 15.43 19.25 8.07
N GLY A 101 15.49 18.93 6.78
CA GLY A 101 15.60 17.56 6.27
C GLY A 101 14.35 16.70 6.47
N SER A 102 13.23 17.27 6.92
CA SER A 102 12.03 16.52 7.26
C SER A 102 11.32 15.96 6.02
N PRO A 103 10.97 14.65 6.00
CA PRO A 103 10.05 14.07 5.04
C PRO A 103 8.69 14.76 5.04
N ARG A 104 8.08 14.90 3.85
CA ARG A 104 6.69 15.34 3.70
C ARG A 104 5.83 14.16 3.28
N VAL A 105 4.56 14.16 3.67
CA VAL A 105 3.59 13.14 3.26
C VAL A 105 2.86 13.60 2.00
N VAL A 106 2.83 12.73 1.00
CA VAL A 106 2.03 12.88 -0.21
C VAL A 106 0.85 11.91 -0.09
N ALA A 107 -0.36 12.46 0.06
CA ALA A 107 -1.60 11.69 0.10
C ALA A 107 -2.23 11.58 -1.30
N ARG A 108 -2.69 10.38 -1.67
CA ARG A 108 -3.27 10.06 -2.97
C ARG A 108 -4.57 9.27 -2.77
N THR A 109 -5.58 9.59 -3.57
CA THR A 109 -6.77 8.76 -3.74
C THR A 109 -6.44 7.57 -4.66
N LEU A 110 -7.25 6.50 -4.61
CA LEU A 110 -7.10 5.36 -5.51
C LEU A 110 -7.24 5.78 -6.98
N GLU A 111 -8.21 6.64 -7.29
CA GLU A 111 -8.42 7.20 -8.64
C GLU A 111 -7.17 7.92 -9.14
N SER A 112 -6.62 8.82 -8.32
CA SER A 112 -5.42 9.57 -8.66
C SER A 112 -4.23 8.65 -8.92
N TRP A 113 -4.09 7.57 -8.14
CA TRP A 113 -3.03 6.60 -8.35
C TRP A 113 -3.22 5.80 -9.65
N LEU A 114 -4.41 5.26 -9.90
CA LEU A 114 -4.71 4.49 -11.11
C LEU A 114 -4.59 5.34 -12.38
N ALA A 115 -4.92 6.63 -12.32
CA ALA A 115 -4.70 7.56 -13.42
C ALA A 115 -3.22 7.64 -13.86
N SER A 116 -2.27 7.39 -12.95
CA SER A 116 -0.83 7.33 -13.26
C SER A 116 -0.37 5.98 -13.81
N ALA A 117 -1.21 4.95 -13.78
CA ALA A 117 -0.93 3.62 -14.31
C ALA A 117 -1.52 3.39 -15.72
N GLY A 118 -2.12 4.42 -16.33
CA GLY A 118 -2.53 4.38 -17.72
C GLY A 118 -1.33 4.18 -18.67
N PRO A 119 -1.57 3.69 -19.91
CA PRO A 119 -0.51 3.59 -20.91
C PRO A 119 0.16 4.96 -21.11
N LEU A 120 1.51 4.97 -21.12
CA LEU A 120 2.31 6.13 -21.48
C LEU A 120 2.23 6.43 -22.98
#